data_AF-A0A7C2ZU10-F1
#
_entry.id   AF-A0A7C2ZU10-F1
#
_cell.length_a   1.000
_cell.length_b   1.000
_cell.length_c   1.000
_cell.angle_alpha   90.00
_cell.angle_beta   90.00
_cell.angle_gamma   90.00
#
_symmetry.space_group_name_H-M   'P 1'
#
loop_
_entity.id
_entity.type
_entity.pdbx_description
1 polymer ?
#
loop_
_entity_poly.entity_id
_entity_poly.type
_entity_poly.pdbx_seq_one_letter_code
_entity_poly.pdbx_strand_id
1 'polypeptide(L)' 'MISNKLKLNEFHRKLIEEENISHKEALSIYEALHNEAVSLGTISSENILEGIEVDLRIARAINGLSQ' A
#
# COMPACT_ATOMS: atom_id res chain seq x y z
N MET A 1 -13.45 12.23 -0.78
CA MET A 1 -12.77 12.21 -2.10
C MET A 1 -11.95 13.49 -2.21
N ILE A 2 -10.63 13.40 -2.41
CA ILE A 2 -9.76 14.58 -2.50
C ILE A 2 -9.89 15.17 -3.91
N SER A 3 -10.36 16.41 -4.01
CA SER A 3 -10.69 17.05 -5.30
C SER A 3 -9.46 17.58 -6.05
N ASN A 4 -8.37 17.87 -5.34
CA ASN A 4 -7.16 18.47 -5.91
C ASN A 4 -6.05 17.42 -6.08
N LYS A 5 -5.99 16.84 -7.28
CA LYS A 5 -5.01 15.80 -7.64
C LYS A 5 -3.57 16.31 -7.62
N LEU A 6 -3.32 17.56 -7.99
CA LEU A 6 -1.97 18.13 -8.05
C LEU A 6 -1.34 18.26 -6.67
N LYS A 7 -2.08 18.86 -5.72
CA LYS A 7 -1.62 18.98 -4.33
C LYS A 7 -1.42 17.61 -3.66
N LEU A 8 -2.28 16.64 -4.00
CA LEU A 8 -2.15 15.28 -3.48
C LEU A 8 -0.85 14.62 -3.98
N ASN A 9 -0.55 14.75 -5.28
CA ASN A 9 0.67 14.21 -5.85
C ASN A 9 1.93 14.87 -5.28
N GLU A 10 1.92 16.19 -5.08
CA GLU A 10 3.02 16.91 -4.43
C GLU A 10 3.24 16.46 -2.99
N PHE A 11 2.16 16.26 -2.23
CA PHE A 11 2.22 15.74 -0.87
C PHE A 11 2.83 14.34 -0.84
N HIS A 12 2.35 13.41 -1.68
CA HIS A 12 2.90 12.06 -1.75
C HIS A 12 4.36 12.04 -2.16
N ARG A 13 4.77 12.91 -3.10
CA ARG A 13 6.17 12.99 -3.51
C ARG A 13 7.06 13.45 -2.35
N LYS A 14 6.66 14.49 -1.62
CA LYS A 14 7.39 14.94 -0.42
C LYS A 14 7.45 13.86 0.65
N LEU A 15 6.33 13.17 0.89
CA LEU A 15 6.25 12.09 1.85
C LEU A 15 7.22 10.96 1.49
N ILE A 16 7.28 10.56 0.22
CA ILE A 16 8.22 9.54 -0.27
C ILE A 16 9.69 10.01 -0.13
N GLU A 17 9.97 11.28 -0.40
CA GLU A 17 11.31 11.86 -0.24
C GLU A 17 11.74 11.91 1.24
N GLU A 18 10.81 12.16 2.16
CA GLU A 18 11.04 12.22 3.61
C GLU A 18 11.12 10.82 4.24
N GLU A 19 10.22 9.91 3.86
CA GLU A 19 10.15 8.51 4.32
C GLU A 19 11.17 7.62 3.59
N ASN A 20 12.40 8.10 3.35
CA ASN A 20 13.47 7.43 2.59
C ASN A 20 13.94 6.10 3.22
N ILE A 21 13.04 5.12 3.28
CA ILE A 21 13.23 3.78 3.79
C ILE A 21 13.53 2.86 2.60
N SER A 22 14.48 1.96 2.79
CA SER A 22 14.71 0.94 1.77
C SER A 22 13.50 0.02 1.67
N HIS A 23 13.28 -0.56 0.48
CA HIS A 23 12.23 -1.56 0.28
C HIS A 23 12.31 -2.71 1.31
N LYS A 24 13.54 -3.09 1.70
CA LYS A 24 13.75 -4.15 2.69
C LYS A 24 13.24 -3.75 4.07
N GLU A 25 13.51 -2.52 4.50
CA GLU A 25 13.04 -2.00 5.78
C GLU A 25 11.52 -1.84 5.79
N ALA A 26 10.95 -1.32 4.70
CA ALA A 26 9.50 -1.21 4.52
C ALA A 26 8.82 -2.59 4.63
N LEU A 27 9.39 -3.61 3.98
CA LEU A 27 8.88 -4.97 4.04
C LEU A 27 8.93 -5.54 5.46
N SER A 28 10.05 -5.36 6.17
CA SER A 28 10.16 -5.83 7.56
C SER A 28 9.17 -5.15 8.50
N ILE A 29 8.92 -3.85 8.32
CA ILE A 29 7.89 -3.11 9.10
C ILE A 29 6.50 -3.67 8.78
N TYR A 30 6.19 -3.86 7.50
CA TYR A 30 4.92 -4.44 7.07
C TYR A 30 4.69 -5.83 7.67
N GLU A 31 5.67 -6.73 7.59
CA GLU A 31 5.57 -8.09 8.14
C GLU A 31 5.30 -8.08 9.65
N ALA A 32 5.97 -7.19 10.40
CA ALA A 32 5.76 -7.04 11.83
C ALA A 32 4.33 -6.56 12.17
N LEU A 33 3.84 -5.55 11.46
CA LEU A 33 2.48 -5.02 11.64
C LEU A 33 1.42 -6.05 11.26
N HIS A 34 1.64 -6.78 10.17
CA HIS A 34 0.75 -7.84 9.72
C HIS A 34 0.66 -8.97 10.76
N ASN A 35 1.79 -9.42 11.29
CA ASN A 35 1.80 -10.47 12.32
C ASN A 35 1.07 -10.04 13.59
N GLU A 36 1.21 -8.77 14.00
CA GLU A 36 0.46 -8.22 15.14
C GLU A 36 -1.05 -8.18 14.84
N ALA A 37 -1.46 -7.72 13.66
CA ALA A 37 -2.87 -7.65 13.28
C ALA A 37 -3.54 -9.04 13.22
N VAL A 38 -2.80 -10.06 12.77
CA VAL A 38 -3.23 -11.47 12.82
C VAL A 38 -3.33 -11.97 14.26
N SER A 39 -2.33 -11.66 15.10
CA SER A 39 -2.33 -12.01 16.54
C SER A 39 -3.54 -11.42 17.27
N LEU A 40 -3.90 -10.18 16.95
CA LEU A 40 -5.06 -9.48 17.48
C LEU A 40 -6.40 -9.99 16.90
N GLY A 41 -6.37 -10.92 15.94
CA GLY A 41 -7.56 -11.44 15.27
C GLY A 41 -8.32 -10.40 14.43
N THR A 42 -7.67 -9.27 14.11
CA THR A 42 -8.28 -8.18 13.33
C THR A 42 -8.28 -8.51 11.84
N ILE A 43 -7.29 -9.29 11.39
CA ILE A 43 -7.14 -9.78 10.02
C ILE A 43 -7.06 -11.30 10.07
N SER A 44 -7.82 -11.99 9.22
CA SER A 44 -7.69 -13.44 9.07
C SER A 44 -6.49 -13.76 8.17
N SER A 45 -5.65 -14.71 8.58
CA SER A 45 -4.51 -15.14 7.77
C SER A 45 -4.92 -15.86 6.49
N GLU A 46 -6.18 -16.26 6.39
CA GLU A 46 -6.73 -17.06 5.29
C GLU A 46 -6.83 -16.29 3.98
N ASN A 47 -6.84 -14.95 4.03
CA ASN A 47 -6.98 -14.17 2.82
C ASN A 47 -6.27 -12.81 2.95
N ILE A 48 -4.93 -12.84 2.90
CA ILE A 48 -4.04 -11.65 2.99
C ILE A 48 -4.42 -10.56 1.97
N LEU A 49 -5.05 -10.95 0.87
CA LEU A 49 -5.49 -10.03 -0.20
C LEU A 49 -6.91 -9.49 0.00
N GLU A 50 -7.65 -9.99 0.99
CA GLU A 50 -9.02 -9.60 1.27
C GLU A 50 -9.06 -8.11 1.62
N GLY A 51 -9.70 -7.33 0.74
CA GLY A 51 -9.79 -5.87 0.85
C GLY A 51 -8.83 -5.10 -0.05
N ILE A 52 -7.80 -5.73 -0.63
CA ILE A 52 -6.88 -5.10 -1.60
C ILE A 52 -6.89 -5.76 -3.00
N GLU A 53 -7.62 -6.87 -3.21
CA GLU A 53 -7.73 -7.52 -4.53
C GLU A 53 -8.21 -6.57 -5.63
N VAL A 54 -9.21 -5.74 -5.31
CA VAL A 54 -9.81 -4.82 -6.27
C VAL A 54 -8.78 -3.77 -6.70
N ASP A 55 -8.04 -3.22 -5.74
CA ASP A 55 -7.02 -2.22 -5.99
C ASP A 55 -5.83 -2.81 -6.78
N LEU A 56 -5.40 -4.03 -6.45
CA LEU A 56 -4.38 -4.76 -7.23
C LEU A 56 -4.85 -5.05 -8.66
N ARG A 57 -6.12 -5.42 -8.84
CA ARG A 57 -6.70 -5.66 -10.17
C ARG A 57 -6.76 -4.37 -10.99
N ILE A 58 -7.15 -3.25 -10.38
CA ILE A 58 -7.19 -1.93 -11.02
C ILE A 58 -5.77 -1.47 -11.36
N ALA A 59 -4.81 -1.59 -10.43
CA ALA A 59 -3.42 -1.24 -10.66
C ALA A 59 -2.81 -2.05 -11.81
N ARG A 60 -3.08 -3.36 -11.87
CA ARG A 60 -2.67 -4.22 -13.01
C ARG A 60 -3.29 -3.78 -14.32
N ALA A 61 -4.58 -3.43 -14.34
CA ALA A 61 -5.24 -2.94 -15.54
C ALA A 61 -4.61 -1.61 -16.02
N ILE A 62 -4.42 -0.65 -15.12
CA ILE A 62 -3.84 0.67 -15.46
C ILE A 62 -2.40 0.53 -15.94
N ASN A 63 -1.56 -0.22 -15.22
CA ASN A 63 -0.15 -0.38 -15.56
C ASN A 63 0.07 -1.31 -16.76
N GLY A 64 -0.84 -2.28 -16.99
CA GLY A 64 -0.80 -3.18 -18.14
C GLY A 64 -1.34 -2.57 -19.43
N LEU A 65 -2.20 -1.55 -19.34
CA LEU A 65 -2.70 -0.77 -20.47
C LEU A 65 -1.74 0.34 -20.92
N SER A 66 -0.65 0.57 -20.19
CA SER A 66 0.38 1.57 -20.51
C SER A 66 1.47 1.04 -21.46
N GLN A 67 1.12 0.14 -22.41
CA GLN A 67 2.02 -0.27 -23.50
C GLN A 67 1.87 0.62 -24.72
#